data_AF-A0A1W9RTY1-F1
#
_entry.id   AF-A0A1W9RTY1-F1
#
_cell.length_a   1.000
_cell.length_b   1.000
_cell.length_c   1.000
_cell.angle_alpha   90.00
_cell.angle_beta   90.00
_cell.angle_gamma   90.00
#
_symmetry.space_group_name_H-M   'P 1'
#
loop_
_entity.id
_entity.type
_entity.pdbx_description
1 polymer ?
#
loop_
_entity_poly.entity_id
_entity_poly.type
_entity_poly.pdbx_seq_one_letter_code
_entity_poly.pdbx_strand_id
1 'polypeptide(L)'
;MLGIGRLAYNSGDYETALEVFGFLKENVPLNALGLEPQLYSARSLAAIGRLDEAKREYSSLMEKGNNDVKASVKYDLGMLALKQGSFDEALEHFQQATELTKTPEVVVASAVGYARALMMTGKLKQAREFLAGYLVRYPKSDYLVYEYGGLSHCSFSSL
;
A
#
# COMPACT_ATOMS: atom_id res chain seq x y z
N MET A 1 13.27 19.19 -2.00
CA MET A 1 12.87 18.64 -0.68
C MET A 1 11.95 17.44 -0.83
N LEU A 2 10.76 17.55 -1.44
CA LEU A 2 9.86 16.38 -1.65
C LEU A 2 10.56 15.21 -2.36
N GLY A 3 11.30 15.48 -3.45
CA GLY A 3 12.06 14.45 -4.15
C GLY A 3 13.15 13.78 -3.29
N ILE A 4 13.80 14.53 -2.38
CA ILE A 4 14.81 13.98 -1.46
C ILE A 4 14.13 13.03 -0.48
N GLY A 5 12.99 13.43 0.09
CA GLY A 5 12.23 12.58 1.01
C GLY A 5 11.78 11.28 0.33
N ARG A 6 11.32 11.33 -0.92
CA ARG A 6 10.96 10.12 -1.69
C ARG A 6 12.17 9.23 -1.97
N LEU A 7 13.31 9.82 -2.33
CA LEU A 7 14.54 9.06 -2.56
C LEU A 7 15.01 8.36 -1.27
N ALA A 8 15.03 9.07 -0.15
CA ALA A 8 15.37 8.51 1.16
C ALA A 8 14.42 7.34 1.51
N TYR A 9 13.11 7.54 1.37
CA TYR A 9 12.09 6.51 1.60
C TYR A 9 12.31 5.26 0.74
N ASN A 10 12.56 5.45 -0.56
CA ASN A 10 12.79 4.35 -1.49
C ASN A 10 14.12 3.62 -1.24
N SER A 11 15.12 4.32 -0.70
CA SER A 11 16.40 3.72 -0.29
C SER A 11 16.33 2.96 1.04
N GLY A 12 15.19 3.02 1.74
CA GLY A 12 15.00 2.41 3.06
C GLY A 12 15.51 3.26 4.22
N ASP A 13 16.03 4.47 3.95
CA ASP A 13 16.40 5.45 4.96
C ASP A 13 15.14 6.19 5.42
N TYR A 14 14.36 5.51 6.25
CA TYR A 14 13.07 5.99 6.73
C TYR A 14 13.21 7.09 7.77
N GLU A 15 14.32 7.12 8.51
CA GLU A 15 14.68 8.19 9.44
C GLU A 15 14.88 9.51 8.69
N THR A 16 15.75 9.55 7.67
CA THR A 16 15.96 10.75 6.85
C THR A 16 14.68 11.14 6.12
N ALA A 17 13.92 10.15 5.62
CA ALA A 17 12.63 10.42 4.99
C ALA A 17 11.68 11.12 5.96
N LEU A 18 11.57 10.63 7.19
CA LEU A 18 10.71 11.19 8.23
C LEU A 18 11.09 12.63 8.58
N GLU A 19 12.38 12.94 8.69
CA GLU A 19 12.86 14.30 8.91
C GLU A 19 12.45 15.25 7.78
N VAL A 20 12.70 14.83 6.53
CA VAL A 20 12.38 15.64 5.35
C VAL A 20 10.87 15.87 5.23
N PHE A 21 10.05 14.83 5.44
CA PHE A 21 8.60 14.96 5.38
C PHE A 21 8.02 15.73 6.57
N GLY A 22 8.61 15.60 7.75
CA GLY A 22 8.30 16.42 8.92
C GLY A 22 8.53 17.90 8.65
N PHE A 23 9.70 18.24 8.11
CA PHE A 23 10.02 19.61 7.71
C PHE A 23 9.00 20.14 6.69
N LEU A 24 8.66 19.35 5.67
CA LEU A 24 7.68 19.75 4.64
C LEU A 24 6.29 19.98 5.22
N LYS A 25 5.85 19.14 6.17
CA LYS A 25 4.56 19.27 6.84
C LYS A 25 4.45 20.58 7.64
N GLU A 26 5.54 21.03 8.25
CA GLU A 26 5.57 22.23 9.09
C GLU A 26 5.78 23.52 8.29
N ASN A 27 6.62 23.46 7.24
CA ASN A 27 7.13 24.66 6.57
C ASN A 27 6.48 24.92 5.20
N VAL A 28 5.72 23.96 4.67
CA VAL A 28 5.07 24.10 3.36
C VAL A 28 3.55 24.04 3.52
N PRO A 29 2.80 25.03 3.03
CA PRO A 29 1.36 25.03 3.16
C PRO A 29 0.73 23.86 2.40
N LEU A 30 -0.33 23.30 2.98
CA LEU A 30 -0.99 22.08 2.50
C LEU A 30 -1.47 22.19 1.04
N ASN A 31 -1.86 23.38 0.59
CA ASN A 31 -2.33 23.62 -0.77
C ASN A 31 -1.25 23.41 -1.84
N ALA A 32 0.04 23.47 -1.49
CA ALA A 32 1.14 23.34 -2.43
C ALA A 32 1.56 21.88 -2.68
N LEU A 33 1.41 21.00 -1.68
CA LEU A 33 1.87 19.60 -1.74
C LEU A 33 0.78 18.56 -1.46
N GLY A 34 -0.44 18.99 -1.14
CA GLY A 34 -1.50 18.11 -0.68
C GLY A 34 -1.13 17.37 0.60
N LEU A 35 -1.69 16.18 0.78
CA LEU A 35 -1.45 15.32 1.95
C LEU A 35 -0.33 14.29 1.73
N GLU A 36 0.44 14.45 0.65
CA GLU A 36 1.47 13.49 0.28
C GLU A 36 2.62 13.40 1.30
N PRO A 37 3.19 14.52 1.81
CA PRO A 37 4.23 14.45 2.84
C PRO A 37 3.76 13.73 4.11
N GLN A 38 2.51 13.95 4.52
CA GLN A 38 1.92 13.30 5.68
C GLN A 38 1.76 11.79 5.45
N LEU A 39 1.37 11.36 4.24
CA LEU A 39 1.30 9.95 3.87
C LEU A 39 2.67 9.26 3.94
N TYR A 40 3.71 9.87 3.35
CA TYR A 40 5.04 9.28 3.42
C TYR A 40 5.65 9.33 4.83
N SER A 41 5.34 10.35 5.62
CA SER A 41 5.71 10.40 7.04
C SER A 41 5.08 9.22 7.81
N ALA A 42 3.77 8.98 7.64
CA ALA A 42 3.09 7.84 8.25
C ALA A 42 3.70 6.49 7.84
N ARG A 43 4.02 6.33 6.55
CA ARG A 43 4.71 5.14 6.03
C ARG A 43 6.10 4.95 6.62
N SER A 44 6.86 6.03 6.77
CA SER A 44 8.20 6.00 7.35
C SER A 44 8.14 5.60 8.83
N LEU A 45 7.20 6.19 9.59
CA LEU A 45 6.90 5.80 10.97
C LEU A 45 6.52 4.32 11.10
N ALA A 46 5.68 3.82 10.20
CA ALA A 46 5.29 2.41 10.19
C ALA A 46 6.49 1.49 9.89
N ALA A 47 7.38 1.90 8.98
CA ALA A 47 8.54 1.11 8.59
C ALA A 47 9.58 0.98 9.72
N ILE A 48 9.77 2.03 10.52
CA ILE A 48 10.67 2.03 11.69
C ILE A 48 10.01 1.49 12.98
N GLY A 49 8.79 0.94 12.88
CA GLY A 49 8.09 0.32 14.00
C GLY A 49 7.40 1.27 14.97
N ARG A 50 7.38 2.59 14.69
CA ARG A 50 6.63 3.60 15.48
C ARG A 50 5.15 3.58 15.14
N LEU A 51 4.51 2.43 15.38
CA LEU A 51 3.17 2.11 14.90
C LEU A 51 2.07 3.01 15.48
N ASP A 52 2.18 3.44 16.75
CA ASP A 52 1.17 4.30 17.38
C ASP A 52 1.16 5.71 16.79
N GLU A 53 2.32 6.20 16.32
CA GLU A 53 2.43 7.47 15.62
C GLU A 53 1.94 7.34 14.19
N ALA A 54 2.32 6.27 13.49
CA ALA A 54 1.82 5.96 12.16
C ALA A 54 0.28 5.88 12.14
N LYS A 55 -0.33 5.19 13.11
CA LYS A 55 -1.79 5.09 13.25
C LYS A 55 -2.44 6.47 13.42
N ARG A 56 -1.88 7.35 14.25
CA ARG A 56 -2.40 8.72 14.41
C ARG A 56 -2.35 9.54 13.13
N GLU A 57 -1.25 9.46 12.38
CA GLU A 57 -1.14 10.13 11.08
C GLU A 57 -2.13 9.53 10.06
N TYR A 58 -2.25 8.20 10.00
CA TYR A 58 -3.23 7.52 9.16
C TYR A 58 -4.67 7.92 9.49
N SER A 59 -5.03 8.02 10.77
CA SER A 59 -6.34 8.52 11.19
C SER A 59 -6.58 9.95 10.68
N SER A 60 -5.60 10.84 10.81
CA SER A 60 -5.76 12.21 10.31
C SER A 60 -5.89 12.27 8.78
N LEU A 61 -5.17 11.41 8.05
CA LEU A 61 -5.29 11.26 6.60
C LEU A 61 -6.67 10.71 6.19
N MET A 62 -7.25 9.80 6.98
CA MET A 62 -8.59 9.30 6.76
C MET A 62 -9.68 10.34 7.03
N GLU A 63 -9.42 11.34 7.88
CA GLU A 63 -10.35 12.45 8.11
C GLU A 63 -10.28 13.51 7.01
N LYS A 64 -9.06 13.91 6.63
CA LYS A 64 -8.80 15.08 5.77
C LYS A 64 -8.62 14.73 4.30
N GLY A 65 -8.31 13.47 4.00
CA GLY A 65 -8.00 12.99 2.66
C GLY A 65 -9.19 12.99 1.71
N ASN A 66 -8.91 13.12 0.42
CA ASN A 66 -9.84 12.69 -0.61
C ASN A 66 -9.84 11.16 -0.71
N ASN A 67 -10.65 10.60 -1.61
CA ASN A 67 -10.73 9.15 -1.75
C ASN A 67 -9.42 8.48 -2.19
N ASP A 68 -8.58 9.14 -2.98
CA ASP A 68 -7.27 8.59 -3.38
C ASP A 68 -6.30 8.48 -2.21
N VAL A 69 -6.27 9.50 -1.34
CA VAL A 69 -5.49 9.47 -0.10
C VAL A 69 -6.03 8.39 0.83
N LYS A 70 -7.35 8.32 1.04
CA LYS A 70 -7.98 7.29 1.88
C LYS A 70 -7.69 5.88 1.36
N ALA A 71 -7.75 5.68 0.05
CA ALA A 71 -7.42 4.41 -0.58
C ALA A 71 -5.95 4.03 -0.35
N SER A 72 -5.03 5.00 -0.44
CA SER A 72 -3.62 4.78 -0.15
C SER A 72 -3.37 4.41 1.31
N VAL A 73 -4.08 5.06 2.25
CA VAL A 73 -4.02 4.70 3.67
C VAL A 73 -4.57 3.29 3.91
N LYS A 74 -5.69 2.93 3.28
CA LYS A 74 -6.26 1.58 3.36
C LYS A 74 -5.31 0.53 2.81
N TYR A 75 -4.66 0.79 1.68
CA TYR A 75 -3.59 -0.06 1.17
C TYR A 75 -2.45 -0.24 2.20
N ASP A 76 -1.97 0.85 2.80
CA ASP A 76 -0.88 0.78 3.78
C ASP A 76 -1.27 0.00 5.04
N LEU A 77 -2.50 0.19 5.55
CA LEU A 77 -3.04 -0.56 6.69
C LEU A 77 -3.17 -2.05 6.35
N GLY A 78 -3.59 -2.39 5.13
CA GLY A 78 -3.61 -3.77 4.65
C GLY A 78 -2.22 -4.40 4.62
N MET A 79 -1.20 -3.65 4.17
CA MET A 79 0.19 -4.11 4.20
C MET A 79 0.72 -4.31 5.63
N LEU A 80 0.33 -3.44 6.57
CA LEU A 80 0.69 -3.59 7.98
C LEU A 80 0.04 -4.83 8.60
N ALA A 81 -1.25 -5.04 8.36
CA ALA A 81 -1.98 -6.21 8.82
C ALA A 81 -1.39 -7.51 8.23
N LEU A 82 -0.99 -7.50 6.95
CA LEU A 82 -0.34 -8.63 6.30
C LEU A 82 1.00 -8.97 6.98
N LYS A 83 1.83 -7.96 7.30
CA LYS A 83 3.09 -8.15 8.06
C LYS A 83 2.85 -8.71 9.46
N GLN A 84 1.73 -8.38 10.08
CA GLN A 84 1.35 -8.86 11.41
C GLN A 84 0.71 -10.26 11.39
N GLY A 85 0.43 -10.81 10.21
CA GLY A 85 -0.27 -12.10 10.06
C GLY A 85 -1.79 -11.99 10.22
N SER A 86 -2.33 -10.78 10.36
CA SER A 86 -3.77 -10.50 10.44
C SER A 86 -4.38 -10.52 9.03
N PHE A 87 -4.43 -11.70 8.40
CA PHE A 87 -4.78 -11.82 6.99
C PHE A 87 -6.20 -11.38 6.67
N ASP A 88 -7.18 -11.67 7.54
CA ASP A 88 -8.57 -11.25 7.31
C ASP A 88 -8.72 -9.73 7.32
N GLU A 89 -8.05 -9.05 8.24
CA GLU A 89 -8.01 -7.59 8.29
C GLU A 89 -7.28 -7.00 7.07
N ALA A 90 -6.20 -7.65 6.63
CA ALA A 90 -5.49 -7.25 5.42
C ALA A 90 -6.40 -7.30 4.18
N LEU A 91 -7.16 -8.40 4.01
CA LEU A 91 -8.12 -8.56 2.93
C LEU A 91 -9.17 -7.45 2.93
N GLU A 92 -9.73 -7.12 4.10
CA GLU A 92 -10.73 -6.06 4.24
C GLU A 92 -10.16 -4.69 3.83
N HIS A 93 -8.98 -4.32 4.35
CA HIS A 93 -8.36 -3.04 4.03
C HIS A 93 -8.00 -2.92 2.54
N PHE A 94 -7.48 -3.98 1.91
CA PHE A 94 -7.19 -3.97 0.48
C PHE A 94 -8.47 -3.85 -0.37
N GLN A 95 -9.54 -4.54 0.01
CA GLN A 95 -10.82 -4.43 -0.68
C GLN A 95 -11.34 -2.98 -0.61
N GLN A 96 -11.37 -2.39 0.59
CA GLN A 96 -11.81 -1.00 0.78
C GLN A 96 -10.96 -0.02 -0.04
N ALA A 97 -9.66 -0.24 -0.16
CA ALA A 97 -8.79 0.58 -1.00
C ALA A 97 -9.23 0.57 -2.47
N THR A 98 -9.57 -0.61 -3.03
CA THR A 98 -10.05 -0.74 -4.42
C THR A 98 -11.46 -0.16 -4.64
N GLU A 99 -12.28 -0.08 -3.60
CA GLU A 99 -13.62 0.50 -3.66
C GLU A 99 -13.59 2.04 -3.62
N LEU A 100 -12.63 2.60 -2.88
CA LEU A 100 -12.48 4.04 -2.69
C LEU A 100 -11.98 4.75 -3.95
N THR A 101 -11.11 4.13 -4.74
CA THR A 101 -10.49 4.77 -5.91
C THR A 101 -10.52 3.91 -7.18
N LYS A 102 -10.40 4.58 -8.32
CA LYS A 102 -10.16 3.96 -9.64
C LYS A 102 -8.72 4.18 -10.13
N THR A 103 -7.90 4.87 -9.34
CA THR A 103 -6.50 5.18 -9.66
C THR A 103 -5.71 3.88 -9.83
N PRO A 104 -5.22 3.57 -11.04
CA PRO A 104 -4.65 2.26 -11.36
C PRO A 104 -3.54 1.81 -10.40
N GLU A 105 -2.69 2.73 -9.96
CA GLU A 105 -1.56 2.45 -9.09
C GLU A 105 -2.01 1.83 -7.76
N VAL A 106 -2.96 2.48 -7.07
CA VAL A 106 -3.48 2.01 -5.78
C VAL A 106 -4.35 0.77 -5.96
N VAL A 107 -5.16 0.73 -7.02
CA VAL A 107 -6.03 -0.43 -7.31
C VAL A 107 -5.21 -1.68 -7.57
N VAL A 108 -4.20 -1.60 -8.44
CA VAL A 108 -3.32 -2.74 -8.76
C VAL A 108 -2.50 -3.16 -7.54
N ALA A 109 -1.91 -2.21 -6.81
CA ALA A 109 -1.16 -2.52 -5.61
C ALA A 109 -2.02 -3.22 -4.54
N SER A 110 -3.25 -2.75 -4.34
CA SER A 110 -4.19 -3.34 -3.39
C SER A 110 -4.69 -4.72 -3.84
N ALA A 111 -4.96 -4.90 -5.13
CA ALA A 111 -5.34 -6.21 -5.66
C ALA A 111 -4.23 -7.25 -5.48
N VAL A 112 -2.97 -6.87 -5.71
CA VAL A 112 -1.80 -7.71 -5.43
C VAL A 112 -1.67 -7.99 -3.93
N GLY A 113 -1.83 -6.98 -3.08
CA GLY A 113 -1.83 -7.15 -1.62
C GLY A 113 -2.88 -8.16 -1.15
N TYR A 114 -4.10 -8.05 -1.68
CA TYR A 114 -5.20 -8.98 -1.41
C TYR A 114 -4.85 -10.41 -1.84
N ALA A 115 -4.33 -10.59 -3.04
CA ALA A 115 -3.90 -11.89 -3.53
C ALA A 115 -2.79 -12.50 -2.66
N ARG A 116 -1.82 -11.70 -2.20
CA ARG A 116 -0.78 -12.15 -1.27
C ARG A 116 -1.36 -12.59 0.08
N ALA A 117 -2.33 -11.87 0.63
CA ALA A 117 -3.02 -12.29 1.84
C ALA A 117 -3.77 -13.64 1.64
N LEU A 118 -4.39 -13.84 0.48
CA LEU A 118 -4.99 -15.14 0.12
C LEU A 118 -3.92 -16.26 0.00
N MET A 119 -2.75 -15.97 -0.55
CA MET A 119 -1.65 -16.94 -0.62
C MET A 119 -1.18 -17.38 0.77
N MET A 120 -1.01 -16.43 1.67
CA MET A 120 -0.58 -16.68 3.05
C MET A 120 -1.57 -17.55 3.84
N THR A 121 -2.84 -17.55 3.45
CA THR A 121 -3.89 -18.41 4.03
C THR A 121 -4.10 -19.72 3.27
N GLY A 122 -3.22 -20.05 2.31
CA GLY A 122 -3.29 -21.27 1.50
C GLY A 122 -4.34 -21.23 0.39
N LYS A 123 -5.06 -20.12 0.20
CA LYS A 123 -6.13 -19.96 -0.79
C LYS A 123 -5.57 -19.61 -2.18
N LEU A 124 -4.55 -20.35 -2.64
CA LEU A 124 -3.81 -20.08 -3.88
C LEU A 124 -4.71 -20.01 -5.12
N LYS A 125 -5.71 -20.90 -5.22
CA LYS A 125 -6.66 -20.91 -6.35
C LYS A 125 -7.46 -19.61 -6.41
N GLN A 126 -7.97 -19.15 -5.26
CA GLN A 126 -8.73 -17.90 -5.16
C GLN A 126 -7.84 -16.69 -5.50
N ALA A 127 -6.58 -16.68 -5.01
CA ALA A 127 -5.63 -15.61 -5.32
C ALA A 127 -5.40 -15.47 -6.84
N ARG A 128 -5.25 -16.60 -7.54
CA ARG A 128 -5.07 -16.62 -8.99
C ARG A 128 -6.30 -16.11 -9.73
N GLU A 129 -7.48 -16.67 -9.43
CA GLU A 129 -8.74 -16.25 -10.06
C GLU A 129 -9.00 -14.76 -9.85
N PHE A 130 -8.69 -14.25 -8.65
CA PHE A 130 -8.80 -12.84 -8.33
C PHE A 130 -7.89 -11.96 -9.20
N LEU A 131 -6.58 -12.26 -9.27
CA LEU A 131 -5.66 -11.46 -10.10
C LEU A 131 -5.95 -11.59 -11.62
N ALA A 132 -6.44 -12.74 -12.08
CA ALA A 132 -6.85 -12.91 -13.47
C ALA A 132 -7.91 -11.89 -13.89
N GLY A 133 -8.89 -11.60 -13.01
CA GLY A 133 -9.91 -10.58 -13.26
C GLY A 133 -9.32 -9.17 -13.42
N TYR A 134 -8.29 -8.85 -12.65
CA TYR A 134 -7.60 -7.55 -12.75
C TYR A 134 -6.69 -7.45 -13.97
N LEU A 135 -6.08 -8.56 -14.41
CA LEU A 135 -5.23 -8.57 -15.62
C LEU A 135 -6.02 -8.23 -16.89
N VAL A 136 -7.28 -8.64 -16.97
CA VAL A 136 -8.15 -8.26 -18.10
C VAL A 136 -8.33 -6.74 -18.16
N ARG A 137 -8.43 -6.09 -17.00
CA ARG A 137 -8.64 -4.64 -16.88
C ARG A 137 -7.35 -3.83 -16.98
N TYR A 138 -6.24 -4.39 -16.51
CA TYR A 138 -4.92 -3.74 -16.47
C TYR A 138 -3.84 -4.61 -17.16
N PRO A 139 -4.00 -4.94 -18.45
CA PRO A 139 -3.14 -5.93 -19.14
C PRO A 139 -1.70 -5.46 -19.36
N LYS A 140 -1.43 -4.16 -19.23
CA LYS A 140 -0.10 -3.56 -19.40
C LYS A 140 0.64 -3.36 -18.07
N SER A 141 0.09 -3.83 -16.95
CA SER A 141 0.78 -3.72 -15.67
C SER A 141 1.80 -4.85 -15.54
N ASP A 142 3.07 -4.55 -15.81
CA ASP A 142 4.18 -5.52 -15.64
C ASP A 142 4.21 -6.11 -14.23
N TYR A 143 3.92 -5.27 -13.22
CA TYR A 143 3.83 -5.70 -11.82
C TYR A 143 2.74 -6.76 -11.61
N LEU A 144 1.54 -6.55 -12.17
CA LEU A 144 0.44 -7.49 -12.05
C LEU A 144 0.72 -8.81 -12.81
N VAL A 145 1.35 -8.71 -13.99
CA VAL A 145 1.77 -9.88 -14.79
C VAL A 145 2.80 -10.71 -14.02
N TYR A 146 3.79 -10.05 -13.41
CA TYR A 146 4.83 -10.71 -12.62
C TYR A 146 4.24 -11.50 -11.43
N GLU A 147 3.37 -10.86 -10.64
CA GLU A 147 2.75 -11.50 -9.46
C GLU A 147 1.84 -12.67 -9.87
N TYR A 148 1.07 -12.53 -10.95
CA TYR A 148 0.25 -13.61 -11.49
C TYR A 148 1.08 -14.79 -12.03
N GLY A 149 2.22 -14.50 -12.67
CA GLY A 149 3.17 -15.52 -13.11
C GLY A 149 3.70 -16.34 -11.94
N GLY A 150 4.10 -15.67 -10.84
CA GLY A 150 4.56 -16.33 -9.62
C GLY A 150 3.54 -17.31 -9.03
N LEU A 151 2.26 -16.91 -8.99
CA LEU A 151 1.14 -17.77 -8.57
C LEU A 151 0.94 -19.01 -9.46
N SER A 152 1.29 -18.92 -10.75
CA SER A 152 1.10 -20.01 -11.72
C SER A 152 2.16 -21.09 -11.56
N HIS A 153 3.40 -20.70 -11.23
CA HIS A 153 4.50 -21.64 -11.01
C HIS A 153 4.41 -22.39 -9.67
N CYS A 154 3.86 -21.78 -8.63
CA CYS A 154 3.65 -22.45 -7.33
C CYS A 154 2.74 -23.69 -7.40
N SER A 155 1.90 -23.85 -8.44
CA SER A 155 1.08 -25.05 -8.62
C SER A 155 1.85 -26.29 -9.09
N PHE A 156 3.09 -26.15 -9.57
CA PHE A 156 3.87 -27.29 -10.07
C PHE A 156 4.78 -27.93 -9.01
N SER A 157 4.97 -27.30 -7.85
CA SER A 157 5.89 -27.79 -6.82
C SER A 157 5.23 -28.63 -5.72
N SER A 158 3.95 -28.97 -5.86
CA SER A 158 3.16 -29.73 -4.86
C SER A 158 2.60 -31.07 -5.38
N LEU A 159 3.21 -31.66 -6.42
CA LEU A 159 2.87 -33.00 -6.93
C LEU A 159 4.02 -33.97 -6.69
#